data_AF-A0A9P5TXQ5-F1
#
_entry.id   AF-A0A9P5TXQ5-F1
#
_cell.length_a   1.000
_cell.length_b   1.000
_cell.length_c   1.000
_cell.angle_alpha   90.00
_cell.angle_beta   90.00
_cell.angle_gamma   90.00
#
_symmetry.space_group_name_H-M   'P 1'
#
loop_
_entity.id
_entity.type
_entity.pdbx_description
1 polymer ?
#
loop_
_entity_poly.entity_id
_entity_poly.type
_entity_poly.pdbx_seq_one_letter_code
_entity_poly.pdbx_strand_id
1 'polypeptide(L)'
;MSFALTAPVLGQTFSCLTTGVAPGDCSQFIHQFCGSATDLVTLIAEEDNISRCFNTPGEGFKCDFTAWNQFSSNPEVPNDTFCLETLTAITQTCPMGGQGTVSGSFFSFQLIPNEGSCSFNGN
;
A
#
# COMPACT_ATOMS: atom_id res chain seq x y z
N MET A 1 -3.03 -7.13 27.00
CA MET A 1 -3.06 -6.82 25.56
C MET A 1 -2.05 -5.70 25.34
N SER A 2 -0.85 -6.04 24.85
CA SER A 2 0.17 -5.03 24.55
C SER A 2 -0.10 -4.46 23.17
N PHE A 3 -0.38 -3.16 23.10
CA PHE A 3 -0.29 -2.42 21.85
C PHE A 3 1.20 -2.22 21.55
N ALA A 4 1.73 -2.98 20.59
CA ALA A 4 3.05 -2.69 20.05
C ALA A 4 2.92 -1.41 19.23
N LEU A 5 3.33 -0.28 19.80
CA LEU A 5 3.63 0.93 19.05
C LEU A 5 4.84 0.59 18.18
N THR A 6 4.59 0.18 16.94
CA THR A 6 5.61 0.12 15.90
C THR A 6 6.03 1.55 15.63
N ALA A 7 7.17 1.95 16.19
CA ALA A 7 7.79 3.23 15.87
C ALA A 7 8.01 3.31 14.35
N PRO A 8 7.82 4.49 13.73
CA PRO A 8 8.16 4.67 12.33
C PRO A 8 9.63 4.30 12.12
N VAL A 9 9.91 3.50 11.09
CA VAL A 9 11.30 3.16 10.76
C VAL A 9 12.03 4.43 10.33
N LEU A 10 13.29 4.52 10.75
CA LEU A 10 14.18 5.61 10.39
C LEU A 10 14.15 5.84 8.88
N GLY A 11 13.75 7.04 8.47
CA GLY A 11 13.70 7.43 7.07
C GLY A 11 12.37 7.18 6.35
N GLN A 12 11.32 6.71 7.04
CA GLN A 12 9.97 6.69 6.47
C GLN A 12 9.39 8.10 6.30
N THR A 13 8.86 8.39 5.13
CA THR A 13 8.01 9.55 4.87
C THR A 13 6.66 9.09 4.36
N PHE A 14 5.58 9.63 4.90
CA PHE A 14 4.22 9.32 4.45
C PHE A 14 3.33 10.56 4.45
N SER A 15 2.29 10.50 3.64
CA SER A 15 1.24 11.50 3.51
C SER A 15 -0.12 10.82 3.57
N CYS A 16 -0.98 11.29 4.48
CA CYS A 16 -2.34 10.80 4.58
C CYS A 16 -3.24 11.46 3.53
N LEU A 17 -4.19 10.71 2.99
CA LEU A 17 -5.27 11.28 2.20
C LEU A 17 -6.20 12.09 3.12
N THR A 18 -6.65 13.24 2.63
CA THR A 18 -7.58 14.13 3.36
C THR A 18 -9.05 13.93 2.95
N THR A 19 -9.28 13.12 1.91
CA THR A 19 -10.59 12.74 1.39
C THR A 19 -10.58 11.26 1.04
N GLY A 20 -11.70 10.56 1.24
CA GLY A 20 -11.82 9.14 0.93
C GLY A 20 -12.78 8.44 1.88
N VAL A 21 -12.82 7.11 1.84
CA VAL A 21 -13.61 6.29 2.76
C VAL A 21 -12.78 6.02 4.03
N ALA A 22 -13.37 6.26 5.20
CA ALA A 22 -12.80 5.90 6.51
C ALA A 22 -13.73 4.94 7.27
N PRO A 23 -13.23 4.01 8.11
CA PRO A 23 -11.99 3.23 8.04
C PRO A 23 -12.36 1.83 7.58
N GLY A 24 -12.23 1.57 6.29
CA GLY A 24 -12.23 0.19 5.87
C GLY A 24 -10.99 -0.51 6.38
N ASP A 25 -11.12 -1.62 7.11
CA ASP A 25 -9.93 -2.36 7.58
C ASP A 25 -9.24 -3.06 6.41
N CYS A 26 -8.39 -2.30 5.71
CA CYS A 26 -7.54 -2.81 4.66
C CYS A 26 -6.30 -3.53 5.22
N SER A 27 -6.05 -3.48 6.54
CA SER A 27 -4.82 -4.04 7.12
C SER A 27 -4.68 -5.55 6.89
N GLN A 28 -5.81 -6.25 6.83
CA GLN A 28 -5.88 -7.70 6.55
C GLN A 28 -5.29 -8.11 5.19
N PHE A 29 -5.21 -7.20 4.22
CA PHE A 29 -4.68 -7.49 2.88
C PHE A 29 -3.21 -7.10 2.68
N ILE A 30 -2.60 -6.41 3.65
CA ILE A 30 -1.22 -5.90 3.52
C ILE A 30 -0.23 -7.02 3.18
N HIS A 31 -0.26 -8.11 3.95
CA HIS A 31 0.63 -9.25 3.72
C HIS A 31 0.42 -9.89 2.34
N GLN A 32 -0.84 -10.02 1.91
CA GLN A 32 -1.17 -10.60 0.61
C GLN A 32 -0.68 -9.70 -0.53
N PHE A 33 -0.85 -8.38 -0.40
CA PHE A 33 -0.36 -7.43 -1.38
C PHE A 33 1.17 -7.45 -1.45
N CYS A 34 1.86 -7.23 -0.32
CA CYS A 34 3.32 -7.14 -0.29
C CYS A 34 3.98 -8.43 -0.77
N GLY A 35 3.50 -9.61 -0.35
CA GLY A 35 4.03 -10.87 -0.84
C GLY A 35 3.87 -11.06 -2.35
N SER A 36 2.81 -10.50 -2.95
CA SER A 36 2.60 -10.56 -4.40
C SER A 36 3.37 -9.49 -5.18
N ALA A 37 3.58 -8.30 -4.59
CA ALA A 37 4.28 -7.20 -5.23
C ALA A 37 5.80 -7.40 -5.19
N THR A 38 6.30 -8.14 -4.19
CA THR A 38 7.73 -8.37 -3.94
C THR A 38 8.22 -9.73 -4.45
N ASP A 39 7.36 -10.43 -5.21
CA ASP A 39 7.75 -11.66 -5.91
C ASP A 39 8.87 -11.34 -6.92
N LEU A 40 9.96 -12.11 -6.89
CA LEU A 40 11.16 -11.88 -7.70
C LEU A 40 10.91 -11.98 -9.21
N VAL A 41 9.77 -12.52 -9.65
CA VAL A 41 9.35 -12.50 -11.06
C VAL A 41 8.65 -11.21 -11.47
N THR A 42 8.24 -10.38 -10.51
CA THR A 42 7.52 -9.13 -10.73
C THR A 42 8.50 -7.95 -10.72
N LEU A 43 9.23 -7.81 -11.82
CA LEU A 43 10.05 -6.62 -12.06
C LEU A 43 9.15 -5.47 -12.50
N ILE A 44 9.18 -4.38 -11.73
CA ILE A 44 8.40 -3.17 -12.03
C ILE A 44 9.35 -2.19 -12.70
N ALA A 45 9.06 -1.82 -13.94
CA ALA A 45 9.86 -0.86 -14.70
C ALA A 45 9.86 0.52 -14.04
N GLU A 46 10.83 1.36 -14.40
CA GLU A 46 10.87 2.76 -13.98
C GLU A 46 9.55 3.46 -14.36
N GLU A 47 9.02 4.27 -13.43
CA GLU A 47 7.75 4.97 -13.52
C GLU A 47 6.50 4.08 -13.64
N ASP A 48 6.66 2.75 -13.60
CA ASP A 48 5.54 1.80 -13.64
C ASP A 48 5.17 1.30 -12.25
N ASN A 49 3.97 0.70 -12.14
CA ASN A 49 3.44 0.22 -10.87
C ASN A 49 2.80 -1.16 -10.98
N ILE A 50 2.74 -1.85 -9.84
CA ILE A 50 1.80 -2.93 -9.63
C ILE A 50 0.70 -2.46 -8.68
N SER A 51 -0.54 -2.73 -9.06
CA SER A 51 -1.70 -2.43 -8.24
C SER A 51 -2.57 -3.66 -8.05
N ARG A 52 -3.14 -3.82 -6.85
CA ARG A 52 -4.15 -4.84 -6.57
C ARG A 52 -5.32 -4.25 -5.79
N CYS A 53 -6.51 -4.69 -6.18
CA CYS A 53 -7.74 -4.36 -5.49
C CYS A 53 -8.23 -5.57 -4.68
N PHE A 54 -8.61 -5.33 -3.43
CA PHE A 54 -9.23 -6.33 -2.55
C PHE A 54 -10.63 -5.87 -2.15
N ASN A 55 -11.63 -6.71 -2.38
CA ASN A 55 -12.98 -6.47 -1.88
C ASN A 55 -13.00 -6.69 -0.37
N THR A 56 -13.70 -5.83 0.39
CA THR A 56 -14.08 -6.14 1.77
C THR A 56 -15.48 -6.73 1.80
N PRO A 57 -15.62 -8.06 2.02
CA PRO A 57 -16.91 -8.70 1.93
C PRO A 57 -17.89 -8.14 2.97
N GLY A 58 -19.04 -7.66 2.50
CA GLY A 58 -20.11 -7.17 3.37
C GLY A 58 -19.97 -5.71 3.80
N GLU A 59 -18.92 -5.00 3.40
CA GLU A 59 -18.68 -3.62 3.86
C GLU A 59 -18.88 -2.55 2.78
N GLY A 60 -19.11 -2.95 1.52
CA GLY A 60 -19.46 -2.02 0.43
C GLY A 60 -18.32 -1.12 -0.03
N PHE A 61 -17.08 -1.43 0.35
CA PHE A 61 -15.87 -0.75 -0.11
C PHE A 61 -14.83 -1.76 -0.59
N LYS A 62 -13.74 -1.24 -1.14
CA LYS A 62 -12.56 -1.98 -1.60
C LYS A 62 -11.28 -1.30 -1.15
N CYS A 63 -10.20 -2.06 -1.13
CA CYS A 63 -8.87 -1.59 -0.79
C CYS A 63 -7.99 -1.66 -2.03
N ASP A 64 -7.60 -0.51 -2.56
CA ASP A 64 -6.65 -0.40 -3.66
C ASP A 64 -5.24 -0.19 -3.09
N PHE A 65 -4.34 -1.12 -3.41
CA PHE A 65 -2.94 -1.06 -3.04
C PHE A 65 -2.08 -0.86 -4.27
N THR A 66 -1.04 -0.05 -4.15
CA THR A 66 -0.09 0.21 -5.23
C THR A 66 1.33 0.23 -4.71
N ALA A 67 2.24 -0.38 -5.47
CA ALA A 67 3.69 -0.23 -5.33
C ALA A 67 4.20 0.39 -6.63
N TRP A 68 4.72 1.60 -6.53
CA TRP A 68 5.13 2.40 -7.68
C TRP A 68 6.63 2.62 -7.67
N ASN A 69 7.31 2.23 -8.75
CA ASN A 69 8.74 2.43 -8.91
C ASN A 69 9.02 3.85 -9.42
N GLN A 70 9.46 4.74 -8.54
CA GLN A 70 9.54 6.17 -8.83
C GLN A 70 10.85 6.59 -9.50
N PHE A 71 11.97 5.92 -9.18
CA PHE A 71 13.30 6.47 -9.43
C PHE A 71 14.39 5.45 -9.82
N SER A 72 14.05 4.18 -10.05
CA SER A 72 15.06 3.19 -10.42
C SER A 72 15.56 3.41 -11.84
N SER A 73 16.85 3.20 -12.12
CA SER A 73 17.36 3.22 -13.49
C SER A 73 17.15 1.90 -14.26
N ASN A 74 16.59 0.87 -13.62
CA ASN A 74 16.30 -0.45 -14.20
C ASN A 74 15.02 -1.01 -13.56
N PRO A 75 14.32 -1.97 -14.19
CA PRO A 75 13.23 -2.68 -13.53
C PRO A 75 13.71 -3.34 -12.22
N GLU A 76 12.97 -3.12 -11.14
CA GLU A 76 13.34 -3.57 -9.79
C GLU A 76 12.16 -4.26 -9.10
N VAL A 77 12.48 -5.02 -8.06
CA VAL A 77 11.49 -5.64 -7.17
C VAL A 77 11.39 -4.79 -5.89
N PRO A 78 10.18 -4.42 -5.44
CA PRO A 78 10.03 -3.69 -4.19
C PRO A 78 10.50 -4.56 -3.00
N ASN A 79 11.03 -3.91 -1.97
CA ASN A 79 11.43 -4.59 -0.75
C ASN A 79 10.19 -4.93 0.12
N ASP A 80 10.06 -6.20 0.50
CA ASP A 80 8.89 -6.69 1.26
C ASP A 80 8.76 -6.04 2.64
N THR A 81 9.87 -5.91 3.37
CA THR A 81 9.88 -5.24 4.67
C THR A 81 9.44 -3.78 4.54
N PHE A 82 9.94 -3.05 3.55
CA PHE A 82 9.53 -1.65 3.32
C PHE A 82 8.06 -1.54 2.93
N CYS A 83 7.54 -2.48 2.14
CA CYS A 83 6.12 -2.55 1.81
C CYS A 83 5.25 -2.73 3.06
N LEU A 84 5.56 -3.76 3.86
CA LEU A 84 4.80 -4.12 5.07
C LEU A 84 4.80 -2.97 6.08
N GLU A 85 5.97 -2.41 6.38
CA GLU A 85 6.10 -1.35 7.37
C GLU A 85 5.39 -0.07 6.94
N THR A 86 5.55 0.34 5.67
CA THR A 86 4.92 1.56 5.15
C THR A 86 3.40 1.46 5.18
N LEU A 87 2.84 0.34 4.68
CA LEU A 87 1.39 0.14 4.63
C LEU A 87 0.78 -0.06 6.02
N THR A 88 1.52 -0.69 6.95
CA THR A 88 1.11 -0.80 8.35
C THR A 88 1.08 0.58 9.02
N ALA A 89 2.10 1.42 8.79
CA ALA A 89 2.12 2.79 9.31
C ALA A 89 0.96 3.63 8.75
N ILE A 90 0.63 3.47 7.46
CA ILE A 90 -0.51 4.15 6.83
C ILE A 90 -1.82 3.71 7.48
N THR A 91 -2.08 2.42 7.66
CA THR A 91 -3.34 1.96 8.29
C THR A 91 -3.49 2.39 9.74
N GLN A 92 -2.39 2.54 10.48
CA GLN A 92 -2.40 3.03 11.87
C GLN A 92 -2.59 4.55 11.98
N THR A 93 -2.13 5.32 10.99
CA THR A 93 -2.02 6.79 11.10
C THR A 93 -3.01 7.54 10.21
N CYS A 94 -3.43 6.94 9.11
CA CYS A 94 -4.22 7.58 8.07
C CYS A 94 -5.56 6.84 7.87
N PRO A 95 -6.64 7.29 8.55
CA PRO A 95 -7.95 6.62 8.50
C PRO A 95 -8.55 6.47 7.09
N MET A 96 -8.17 7.36 6.16
CA MET A 96 -8.61 7.37 4.76
C MET A 96 -7.55 6.79 3.80
N GLY A 97 -6.54 6.10 4.33
CA GLY A 97 -5.39 5.67 3.55
C GLY A 97 -4.39 6.79 3.30
N GLY A 98 -3.37 6.47 2.51
CA GLY A 98 -2.20 7.31 2.35
C GLY A 98 -1.16 6.67 1.44
N GLN A 99 -0.04 7.36 1.32
CA GLN A 99 1.13 6.87 0.59
C GLN A 99 2.39 7.16 1.39
N GLY A 100 3.43 6.36 1.18
CA GLY A 100 4.72 6.59 1.80
C GLY A 100 5.87 5.90 1.08
N THR A 101 7.08 6.21 1.53
CA THR A 101 8.31 5.61 1.06
C THR A 101 9.30 5.50 2.22
N VAL A 102 10.30 4.64 2.06
CA VAL A 102 11.42 4.49 2.98
C VAL A 102 12.65 5.11 2.33
N SER A 103 13.42 5.90 3.09
CA SER A 103 14.67 6.49 2.60
C SER A 103 15.61 5.42 2.03
N GLY A 104 16.09 5.64 0.81
CA GLY A 104 16.90 4.66 0.07
C GLY A 104 16.10 3.62 -0.73
N SER A 105 14.77 3.64 -0.65
CA SER A 105 13.88 2.90 -1.56
C SER A 105 13.66 3.67 -2.86
N PHE A 106 13.55 2.95 -3.98
CA PHE A 106 13.02 3.49 -5.24
C PHE A 106 11.49 3.45 -5.30
N PHE A 107 10.86 2.73 -4.38
CA PHE A 107 9.43 2.49 -4.38
C PHE A 107 8.68 3.40 -3.41
N SER A 108 7.50 3.84 -3.85
CA SER A 108 6.45 4.32 -2.97
C SER A 108 5.33 3.29 -2.87
N PHE A 109 4.72 3.22 -1.69
CA PHE A 109 3.60 2.33 -1.39
C PHE A 109 2.38 3.14 -1.03
N GLN A 110 1.24 2.77 -1.58
CA GLN A 110 -0.03 3.47 -1.38
C GLN A 110 -1.14 2.48 -1.01
N LEU A 111 -2.04 2.95 -0.14
CA LEU A 111 -3.27 2.27 0.24
C LEU A 111 -4.40 3.28 0.19
N ILE A 112 -5.44 2.98 -0.60
CA ILE A 112 -6.63 3.81 -0.73
C ILE A 112 -7.88 2.95 -0.49
N PRO A 113 -8.62 3.15 0.61
CA PRO A 113 -9.97 2.61 0.77
C PRO A 113 -10.94 3.42 -0.11
N ASN A 114 -11.65 2.75 -1.01
CA ASN A 114 -12.59 3.36 -1.97
C ASN A 114 -13.96 2.70 -1.88
N GLU A 115 -15.04 3.44 -2.13
CA GLU A 115 -16.38 2.85 -2.22
C GLU A 115 -16.49 1.86 -3.39
N GLY A 116 -17.36 0.88 -3.25
CA GLY A 116 -17.67 -0.09 -4.30
C GLY A 116 -16.87 -1.39 -4.21
N SER A 117 -16.62 -2.02 -5.35
CA SER A 117 -15.97 -3.32 -5.45
C SER A 117 -14.94 -3.37 -6.58
N CYS A 118 -14.01 -4.31 -6.50
CA CYS A 118 -12.99 -4.57 -7.53
C CYS A 118 -13.57 -5.05 -8.85
N SER A 119 -14.85 -5.44 -8.87
CA SER A 119 -15.56 -5.85 -10.09
C SER A 119 -16.18 -4.67 -10.84
N PHE A 120 -16.10 -3.45 -10.31
CA PHE A 120 -16.62 -2.27 -10.96
C PHE A 120 -15.59 -1.70 -11.95
N ASN A 121 -15.55 -2.27 -13.16
CA ASN A 121 -15.02 -1.56 -14.32
C ASN A 121 -16.12 -0.61 -14.78
N GLY A 122 -15.93 0.69 -14.58
CA GLY A 122 -16.83 1.72 -15.11
C GLY A 122 -17.06 1.48 -16.59
N ASN A 123 -18.32 1.28 -16.95
CA ASN A 123 -18.78 1.16 -18.33
C ASN A 123 -18.95 2.55 -18.94
#